data_AF-A0A957J339-F1
#
_entry.id   AF-A0A957J339-F1
#
_cell.length_a   1.000
_cell.length_b   1.000
_cell.length_c   1.000
_cell.angle_alpha   90.00
_cell.angle_beta   90.00
_cell.angle_gamma   90.00
#
_symmetry.space_group_name_H-M   'P 1'
#
loop_
_entity.id
_entity.type
_entity.pdbx_description
1 polymer ?
#
loop_
_entity_poly.entity_id
_entity_poly.type
_entity_poly.pdbx_seq_one_letter_code
_entity_poly.pdbx_strand_id
1 'polypeptide(L)'
;MKERNTTRPPLESLACVNPDCDLYGQNGGTNLLIRKVYGCDQIRYLRCRCCQQEFSERKNTALWNSKIPEAKAVSVAEHLADGCGIKSTARLVKVDPSTVRRLNGKVGKHGQQYHEQEVQDVVVSELQADERYGFVGNKQQPAWEAELMDPASKFILAHVQGARDESLIRRLLADGAARLHHRHEVALFTDGLPAYRTLFPQIFGYAYYPPRQGARGPYPKARFRVPRTAAHVQIIKHQSGYRLQEVEIRYVHGSKKRIEKALDRLGYNVPNTSAIERRNGTARLMSAAQVRKTLAFAGKGETKAAMGWWGMTVYNWCREHRSLKRLLTAPVGKKSINSDHRLWLSV
;
A
#
# COMPACT_ATOMS: atom_id res chain seq x y z
N MET A 1 -13.43 -35.03 -11.80
CA MET A 1 -14.16 -34.34 -10.71
C MET A 1 -13.39 -33.06 -10.43
N LYS A 2 -13.88 -31.87 -10.83
CA LYS A 2 -13.13 -30.62 -10.61
C LYS A 2 -13.20 -30.30 -9.12
N GLU A 3 -12.08 -30.40 -8.41
CA GLU A 3 -11.89 -29.73 -7.12
C GLU A 3 -12.25 -28.27 -7.32
N ARG A 4 -13.46 -27.89 -6.89
CA ARG A 4 -13.85 -26.51 -6.79
C ARG A 4 -13.10 -26.01 -5.56
N ASN A 5 -11.91 -25.45 -5.76
CA ASN A 5 -11.20 -24.72 -4.72
C ASN A 5 -12.02 -23.45 -4.41
N THR A 6 -13.16 -23.62 -3.75
CA THR A 6 -13.98 -22.52 -3.28
C THR A 6 -13.28 -21.97 -2.06
N THR A 7 -12.62 -20.84 -2.23
CA THR A 7 -12.10 -19.93 -1.20
C THR A 7 -13.21 -19.31 -0.35
N ARG A 8 -14.29 -20.07 -0.09
CA ARG A 8 -15.44 -19.59 0.67
C ARG A 8 -15.04 -19.57 2.14
N PRO A 9 -15.13 -18.42 2.82
CA PRO A 9 -14.83 -18.35 4.24
C PRO A 9 -15.78 -19.26 5.04
N PRO A 10 -15.31 -19.93 6.11
CA PRO A 10 -16.17 -20.58 7.08
C PRO A 10 -17.29 -19.65 7.55
N LEU A 11 -18.47 -20.18 7.90
CA LEU A 11 -19.59 -19.33 8.35
C LEU A 11 -19.21 -18.55 9.62
N GLU A 12 -18.40 -19.15 10.49
CA GLU A 12 -17.92 -18.57 11.73
C GLU A 12 -17.03 -17.34 11.56
N SER A 13 -16.38 -17.18 10.40
CA SER A 13 -15.56 -16.00 10.10
C SER A 13 -16.35 -14.86 9.45
N LEU A 14 -17.68 -15.00 9.32
CA LEU A 14 -18.56 -13.96 8.80
C LEU A 14 -19.32 -13.27 9.94
N ALA A 15 -19.65 -12.00 9.71
CA ALA A 15 -20.34 -11.15 10.67
C ALA A 15 -21.58 -10.46 10.07
N CYS A 16 -22.42 -9.91 10.96
CA CYS A 16 -23.48 -9.01 10.54
C CYS A 16 -22.87 -7.74 9.90
N VAL A 17 -23.47 -7.30 8.79
CA VAL A 17 -23.02 -6.13 8.00
C VAL A 17 -23.86 -4.87 8.26
N ASN A 18 -24.85 -4.95 9.14
CA ASN A 18 -25.67 -3.80 9.52
C ASN A 18 -24.99 -3.03 10.66
N PRO A 19 -24.54 -1.78 10.45
CA PRO A 19 -23.88 -0.99 11.49
C PRO A 19 -24.72 -0.74 12.74
N ASP A 20 -26.05 -0.79 12.61
CA ASP A 20 -26.99 -0.54 13.71
C ASP A 20 -27.31 -1.80 14.53
N CYS A 21 -26.62 -2.93 14.26
CA CYS A 21 -26.84 -4.20 14.95
C CYS A 21 -25.82 -4.39 16.07
N ASP A 22 -26.26 -4.86 17.23
CA ASP A 22 -25.37 -5.21 18.36
C ASP A 22 -24.31 -6.26 18.00
N LEU A 23 -24.57 -7.09 16.99
CA LEU A 23 -23.65 -8.11 16.48
C LEU A 23 -22.90 -7.65 15.21
N TYR A 24 -22.90 -6.35 14.91
CA TYR A 24 -22.16 -5.79 13.78
C TYR A 24 -20.66 -6.08 13.89
N GLY A 25 -20.06 -6.61 12.81
CA GLY A 25 -18.63 -6.89 12.76
C GLY A 25 -18.14 -8.03 13.68
N GLN A 26 -19.03 -8.63 14.47
CA GLN A 26 -18.68 -9.72 15.39
C GLN A 26 -18.79 -11.08 14.68
N ASN A 27 -17.68 -11.82 14.68
CA ASN A 27 -17.60 -13.20 14.19
C ASN A 27 -18.08 -14.18 15.28
N GLY A 28 -18.32 -15.45 14.95
CA GLY A 28 -18.67 -16.46 15.97
C GLY A 28 -19.69 -17.53 15.55
N GLY A 29 -20.13 -17.55 14.30
CA GLY A 29 -20.83 -18.68 13.66
C GLY A 29 -22.27 -18.95 14.10
N THR A 30 -22.67 -18.54 15.30
CA THR A 30 -24.03 -18.72 15.81
C THR A 30 -24.96 -17.56 15.46
N ASN A 31 -24.40 -16.39 15.15
CA ASN A 31 -25.14 -15.16 14.89
C ASN A 31 -25.79 -15.09 13.49
N LEU A 32 -25.39 -15.94 12.55
CA LEU A 32 -25.86 -15.93 11.16
C LEU A 32 -26.59 -17.23 10.79
N LEU A 33 -27.67 -17.10 10.02
CA LEU A 33 -28.43 -18.19 9.44
C LEU A 33 -28.27 -18.19 7.92
N ILE A 34 -28.08 -19.37 7.30
CA ILE A 34 -28.14 -19.50 5.85
C ILE A 34 -29.62 -19.59 5.44
N ARG A 35 -30.12 -18.56 4.76
CA ARG A 35 -31.51 -18.52 4.27
C ARG A 35 -31.67 -19.28 2.97
N LYS A 36 -30.70 -19.12 2.06
CA LYS A 36 -30.64 -19.82 0.78
C LYS A 36 -29.23 -19.78 0.22
N VAL A 37 -28.99 -20.65 -0.75
CA VAL A 37 -27.77 -20.67 -1.55
C VAL A 37 -28.14 -20.38 -3.00
N TYR A 38 -27.38 -19.53 -3.69
CA TYR A 38 -27.74 -19.09 -5.04
C TYR A 38 -26.54 -18.93 -5.99
N GLY A 39 -26.83 -18.96 -7.29
CA GLY A 39 -25.85 -18.79 -8.36
C GLY A 39 -24.94 -20.01 -8.58
N CYS A 40 -24.16 -19.96 -9.66
CA CYS A 40 -23.23 -21.05 -10.01
C CYS A 40 -22.11 -21.25 -8.98
N ASP A 41 -21.73 -20.17 -8.28
CA ASP A 41 -20.71 -20.23 -7.23
C ASP A 41 -21.26 -20.71 -5.87
N GLN A 42 -22.56 -21.03 -5.75
CA GLN A 42 -23.20 -21.48 -4.51
C GLN A 42 -23.07 -20.45 -3.36
N ILE A 43 -23.36 -19.18 -3.66
CA ILE A 43 -23.22 -18.06 -2.72
C ILE A 43 -24.28 -18.18 -1.62
N ARG A 44 -23.86 -18.12 -0.35
CA ARG A 44 -24.80 -18.09 0.79
C ARG A 44 -25.45 -16.72 0.92
N TYR A 45 -26.78 -16.71 1.03
CA TYR A 45 -27.57 -15.55 1.47
C TYR A 45 -27.89 -15.74 2.95
N LEU A 46 -27.40 -14.81 3.77
CA LEU A 46 -27.35 -14.90 5.21
C LEU A 46 -28.42 -14.00 5.83
N ARG A 47 -28.87 -14.35 7.04
CA ARG A 47 -29.72 -13.52 7.89
C ARG A 47 -29.09 -13.42 9.27
N CYS A 48 -28.95 -12.20 9.78
CA CYS A 48 -28.51 -11.98 11.16
C CYS A 48 -29.62 -12.39 12.14
N ARG A 49 -29.29 -13.18 13.17
CA ARG A 49 -30.26 -13.58 14.22
C ARG A 49 -30.65 -12.45 15.17
N CYS A 50 -29.82 -11.42 15.29
CA CYS A 50 -30.10 -10.24 16.11
C CYS A 50 -31.02 -9.27 15.34
N CYS A 51 -30.47 -8.52 14.38
CA CYS A 51 -31.24 -7.49 13.66
C CYS A 51 -32.14 -7.98 12.52
N GLN A 52 -32.17 -9.29 12.23
CA GLN A 52 -32.95 -9.90 11.14
C GLN A 52 -32.60 -9.45 9.71
N GLN A 53 -31.62 -8.55 9.53
CA GLN A 53 -31.15 -8.10 8.22
C GLN A 53 -30.63 -9.29 7.39
N GLU A 54 -31.06 -9.34 6.14
CA GLU A 54 -30.57 -10.31 5.16
C GLU A 54 -29.52 -9.69 4.23
N PHE A 55 -28.47 -10.45 3.90
CA PHE A 55 -27.38 -10.01 3.05
C PHE A 55 -26.62 -11.19 2.44
N SER A 56 -25.90 -10.97 1.34
CA SER A 56 -25.01 -11.99 0.78
C SER A 56 -23.75 -12.14 1.60
N GLU A 57 -23.21 -13.36 1.69
CA GLU A 57 -21.88 -13.60 2.27
C GLU A 57 -20.76 -12.77 1.61
N ARG A 58 -20.95 -12.35 0.35
CA ARG A 58 -19.97 -11.51 -0.36
C ARG A 58 -20.13 -10.01 -0.06
N LYS A 59 -21.11 -9.59 0.73
CA LYS A 59 -21.32 -8.17 1.05
C LYS A 59 -20.04 -7.61 1.69
N ASN A 60 -19.68 -6.37 1.33
CA ASN A 60 -18.44 -5.69 1.75
C ASN A 60 -17.12 -6.35 1.28
N THR A 61 -17.16 -7.34 0.38
CA THR A 61 -15.96 -7.91 -0.25
C THR A 61 -15.75 -7.36 -1.67
N ALA A 62 -14.54 -7.53 -2.23
CA ALA A 62 -14.25 -7.22 -3.63
C ALA A 62 -15.12 -8.02 -4.64
N LEU A 63 -15.65 -9.18 -4.22
CA LEU A 63 -16.50 -10.04 -5.05
C LEU A 63 -17.99 -9.65 -5.00
N TRP A 64 -18.38 -8.69 -4.14
CA TRP A 64 -19.76 -8.26 -3.99
C TRP A 64 -20.37 -7.83 -5.32
N ASN A 65 -21.55 -8.35 -5.68
CA ASN A 65 -22.27 -8.00 -6.91
C ASN A 65 -21.42 -8.18 -8.21
N SER A 66 -20.52 -9.16 -8.21
CA SER A 66 -19.85 -9.62 -9.43
C SER A 66 -20.74 -10.62 -10.16
N LYS A 67 -20.84 -10.48 -11.49
CA LYS A 67 -21.75 -11.25 -12.35
C LYS A 67 -21.04 -12.31 -13.19
N ILE A 68 -19.76 -12.52 -12.91
CA ILE A 68 -18.95 -13.59 -13.50
C ILE A 68 -18.64 -14.63 -12.43
N PRO A 69 -18.33 -15.88 -12.81
CA PRO A 69 -17.90 -16.90 -11.85
C PRO A 69 -16.71 -16.43 -11.00
N GLU A 70 -16.68 -16.83 -9.73
CA GLU A 70 -15.67 -16.40 -8.75
C GLU A 70 -14.25 -16.64 -9.27
N ALA A 71 -13.99 -17.84 -9.80
CA ALA A 71 -12.69 -18.20 -10.36
C ALA A 71 -12.23 -17.25 -11.48
N LYS A 72 -13.15 -16.74 -12.31
CA LYS A 72 -12.80 -15.73 -13.32
C LYS A 72 -12.51 -14.37 -12.68
N ALA A 73 -13.25 -14.00 -11.63
CA ALA A 73 -13.00 -12.73 -10.92
C ALA A 73 -11.65 -12.73 -10.20
N VAL A 74 -11.31 -13.84 -9.53
CA VAL A 74 -10.00 -14.07 -8.92
C VAL A 74 -8.91 -14.02 -9.98
N SER A 75 -9.07 -14.77 -11.07
CA SER A 75 -8.09 -14.76 -12.17
C SER A 75 -7.89 -13.37 -12.78
N VAL A 76 -8.95 -12.57 -12.93
CA VAL A 76 -8.81 -11.16 -13.35
C VAL A 76 -7.95 -10.36 -12.36
N ALA A 77 -8.17 -10.52 -11.05
CA ALA A 77 -7.43 -9.82 -10.01
C ALA A 77 -5.94 -10.23 -10.00
N GLU A 78 -5.64 -11.52 -10.11
CA GLU A 78 -4.28 -12.06 -10.21
C GLU A 78 -3.52 -11.46 -11.40
N HIS A 79 -4.11 -11.53 -12.60
CA HIS A 79 -3.51 -10.95 -13.80
C HIS A 79 -3.21 -9.45 -13.64
N LEU A 80 -4.13 -8.69 -13.03
CA LEU A 80 -3.91 -7.27 -12.77
C LEU A 80 -2.75 -7.02 -11.80
N ALA A 81 -2.55 -7.89 -10.80
CA ALA A 81 -1.43 -7.79 -9.85
C ALA A 81 -0.08 -8.21 -10.46
N ASP A 82 -0.11 -9.06 -11.48
CA ASP A 82 1.06 -9.47 -12.27
C ASP A 82 1.37 -8.49 -13.42
N GLY A 83 0.77 -7.29 -13.40
CA GLY A 83 1.08 -6.24 -14.35
C GLY A 83 0.43 -6.41 -15.72
N CYS A 84 -0.57 -7.30 -15.88
CA CYS A 84 -1.33 -7.37 -17.11
C CYS A 84 -2.21 -6.12 -17.30
N GLY A 85 -2.29 -5.63 -18.53
CA GLY A 85 -3.21 -4.56 -18.90
C GLY A 85 -4.66 -5.03 -19.03
N ILE A 86 -5.62 -4.10 -18.94
CA ILE A 86 -7.06 -4.39 -19.02
C ILE A 86 -7.42 -5.27 -20.24
N LYS A 87 -6.89 -4.93 -21.42
CA LYS A 87 -7.18 -5.66 -22.67
C LYS A 87 -6.53 -7.05 -22.72
N SER A 88 -5.32 -7.22 -22.17
CA SER A 88 -4.67 -8.53 -22.16
C SER A 88 -5.39 -9.46 -21.18
N THR A 89 -5.72 -8.98 -19.99
CA THR A 89 -6.50 -9.74 -19.00
C THR A 89 -7.86 -10.16 -19.56
N ALA A 90 -8.56 -9.26 -20.26
CA ALA A 90 -9.85 -9.57 -20.89
C ALA A 90 -9.75 -10.75 -21.87
N ARG A 91 -8.70 -10.79 -22.71
CA ARG A 91 -8.44 -11.89 -23.65
C ARG A 91 -8.07 -13.19 -22.93
N LEU A 92 -7.15 -13.13 -21.97
CA LEU A 92 -6.66 -14.31 -21.25
C LEU A 92 -7.76 -15.00 -20.44
N VAL A 93 -8.58 -14.22 -19.73
CA VAL A 93 -9.68 -14.74 -18.87
C VAL A 93 -10.98 -14.96 -19.67
N LYS A 94 -11.03 -14.53 -20.94
CA LYS A 94 -12.21 -14.58 -21.82
C LYS A 94 -13.41 -13.90 -21.16
N VAL A 95 -13.27 -12.61 -20.87
CA VAL A 95 -14.30 -11.72 -20.33
C VAL A 95 -14.27 -10.37 -21.05
N ASP A 96 -15.34 -9.59 -20.92
CA ASP A 96 -15.39 -8.25 -21.51
C ASP A 96 -14.41 -7.27 -20.82
N PRO A 97 -13.71 -6.39 -21.56
CA PRO A 97 -12.82 -5.37 -20.97
C PRO A 97 -13.48 -4.45 -19.93
N SER A 98 -14.79 -4.16 -20.07
CA SER A 98 -15.55 -3.41 -19.07
C SER A 98 -15.69 -4.17 -17.76
N THR A 99 -15.78 -5.51 -17.81
CA THR A 99 -15.79 -6.36 -16.62
C THR A 99 -14.45 -6.30 -15.89
N VAL A 100 -13.34 -6.36 -16.63
CA VAL A 100 -11.99 -6.20 -16.04
C VAL A 100 -11.84 -4.82 -15.39
N ARG A 101 -12.27 -3.75 -16.06
CA ARG A 101 -12.21 -2.38 -15.51
C ARG A 101 -13.04 -2.24 -14.23
N ARG A 102 -14.24 -2.81 -14.20
CA ARG A 102 -15.11 -2.80 -13.02
C ARG A 102 -14.48 -3.58 -11.86
N LEU A 103 -13.92 -4.76 -12.14
CA LEU A 103 -13.21 -5.55 -11.13
C LEU A 103 -11.98 -4.83 -10.60
N ASN A 104 -11.18 -4.19 -11.46
CA ASN A 104 -10.07 -3.33 -11.06
C ASN A 104 -10.51 -2.29 -10.03
N GLY A 105 -11.59 -1.55 -10.32
CA GLY A 105 -12.15 -0.57 -9.38
C GLY A 105 -12.58 -1.19 -8.04
N LYS A 106 -13.20 -2.37 -8.06
CA LYS A 106 -13.61 -3.08 -6.83
C LYS A 106 -12.41 -3.55 -6.01
N VAL A 107 -11.43 -4.22 -6.62
CA VAL A 107 -10.26 -4.73 -5.89
C VAL A 107 -9.38 -3.60 -5.39
N GLY A 108 -9.23 -2.52 -6.15
CA GLY A 108 -8.51 -1.33 -5.71
C GLY A 108 -9.18 -0.64 -4.53
N LYS A 109 -10.50 -0.41 -4.60
CA LYS A 109 -11.25 0.17 -3.47
C LYS A 109 -11.21 -0.71 -2.24
N HIS A 110 -11.40 -2.01 -2.40
CA HIS A 110 -11.35 -2.95 -1.29
C HIS A 110 -9.95 -3.03 -0.67
N GLY A 111 -8.90 -3.03 -1.51
CA GLY A 111 -7.50 -3.01 -1.06
C GLY A 111 -7.14 -1.75 -0.29
N GLN A 112 -7.65 -0.59 -0.71
CA GLN A 112 -7.54 0.66 0.05
C GLN A 112 -8.22 0.55 1.42
N GLN A 113 -9.48 0.11 1.46
CA GLN A 113 -10.24 -0.03 2.71
C GLN A 113 -9.58 -1.02 3.67
N TYR A 114 -9.08 -2.13 3.15
CA TYR A 114 -8.34 -3.11 3.93
C TYR A 114 -7.06 -2.50 4.52
N HIS A 115 -6.31 -1.73 3.72
CA HIS A 115 -5.14 -1.00 4.22
C HIS A 115 -5.48 0.04 5.30
N GLU A 116 -6.59 0.77 5.14
CA GLU A 116 -7.10 1.72 6.14
C GLU A 116 -7.45 1.03 7.46
N GLN A 117 -7.96 -0.20 7.42
CA GLN A 117 -8.35 -0.97 8.61
C GLN A 117 -7.15 -1.63 9.30
N GLU A 118 -6.30 -2.32 8.53
CA GLU A 118 -5.26 -3.19 9.09
C GLU A 118 -3.96 -2.47 9.42
N VAL A 119 -3.64 -1.37 8.72
CA VAL A 119 -2.37 -0.66 8.91
C VAL A 119 -2.57 0.47 9.89
N GLN A 120 -2.59 0.12 11.17
CA GLN A 120 -2.72 1.02 12.30
C GLN A 120 -1.70 0.66 13.37
N ASP A 121 -1.33 1.64 14.21
CA ASP A 121 -0.46 1.45 15.37
C ASP A 121 0.88 0.73 15.07
N VAL A 122 1.48 1.05 13.93
CA VAL A 122 2.68 0.37 13.42
C VAL A 122 3.92 0.83 14.18
N VAL A 123 4.65 -0.13 14.75
CA VAL A 123 5.92 0.11 15.46
C VAL A 123 7.10 0.06 14.49
N VAL A 124 7.42 1.22 13.89
CA VAL A 124 8.57 1.41 12.99
C VAL A 124 9.24 2.74 13.30
N SER A 125 10.58 2.77 13.24
CA SER A 125 11.36 3.98 13.49
C SER A 125 12.25 4.43 12.33
N GLU A 126 12.33 3.65 11.25
CA GLU A 126 13.12 3.97 10.07
C GLU A 126 12.19 3.96 8.86
N LEU A 127 12.20 5.02 8.07
CA LEU A 127 11.25 5.21 6.97
C LEU A 127 11.96 5.70 5.72
N GLN A 128 11.56 5.17 4.56
CA GLN A 128 11.96 5.70 3.26
C GLN A 128 10.72 6.21 2.52
N ALA A 129 10.84 7.38 1.88
CA ALA A 129 9.78 7.92 1.02
C ALA A 129 10.34 8.32 -0.34
N ASP A 130 9.57 8.05 -1.39
CA ASP A 130 9.90 8.41 -2.76
C ASP A 130 8.61 8.52 -3.58
N GLU A 131 8.70 9.25 -4.70
CA GLU A 131 7.62 9.43 -5.65
C GLU A 131 7.96 8.86 -7.03
N ARG A 132 7.08 8.02 -7.54
CA ARG A 132 7.23 7.36 -8.82
C ARG A 132 6.39 8.02 -9.89
N TYR A 133 7.06 8.49 -10.95
CA TYR A 133 6.39 9.06 -12.11
C TYR A 133 5.54 8.03 -12.86
N GLY A 134 4.34 8.46 -13.24
CA GLY A 134 3.49 7.83 -14.25
C GLY A 134 2.60 8.89 -14.92
N PHE A 135 1.66 8.44 -15.74
CA PHE A 135 0.70 9.32 -16.43
C PHE A 135 -0.66 8.65 -16.60
N VAL A 136 -1.68 9.44 -16.92
CA VAL A 136 -3.06 9.02 -17.19
C VAL A 136 -3.46 9.54 -18.57
N GLY A 137 -4.02 8.69 -19.43
CA GLY A 137 -4.50 9.10 -20.76
C GLY A 137 -3.37 9.43 -21.74
N ASN A 138 -2.56 10.45 -21.49
CA ASN A 138 -1.41 10.81 -22.30
C ASN A 138 -0.27 11.35 -21.40
N LYS A 139 0.92 11.51 -21.99
CA LYS A 139 2.13 11.93 -21.24
C LYS A 139 2.06 13.36 -20.72
N GLN A 140 1.16 14.18 -21.26
CA GLN A 140 0.91 15.56 -20.84
C GLN A 140 0.08 15.63 -19.54
N GLN A 141 -0.46 14.50 -19.08
CA GLN A 141 -1.21 14.38 -17.83
C GLN A 141 -0.45 13.51 -16.82
N PRO A 142 0.59 14.06 -16.15
CA PRO A 142 1.37 13.32 -15.17
C PRO A 142 0.51 12.94 -13.96
N ALA A 143 0.71 11.71 -13.48
CA ALA A 143 0.08 11.18 -12.28
C ALA A 143 1.11 10.37 -11.50
N TRP A 144 1.52 10.94 -10.37
CA TRP A 144 2.57 10.39 -9.51
C TRP A 144 1.96 9.48 -8.45
N GLU A 145 2.71 8.45 -8.09
CA GLU A 145 2.43 7.60 -6.94
C GLU A 145 3.54 7.79 -5.93
N ALA A 146 3.23 8.26 -4.73
CA ALA A 146 4.19 8.41 -3.65
C ALA A 146 3.93 7.33 -2.60
N GLU A 147 4.99 6.72 -2.09
CA GLU A 147 4.93 5.66 -1.09
C GLU A 147 5.85 6.00 0.09
N LEU A 148 5.45 5.58 1.29
CA LEU A 148 6.23 5.62 2.52
C LEU A 148 6.37 4.19 3.01
N MET A 149 7.60 3.73 3.20
CA MET A 149 7.87 2.35 3.56
C MET A 149 8.82 2.21 4.74
N ASP A 150 8.69 1.10 5.46
CA ASP A 150 9.73 0.60 6.34
C ASP A 150 10.79 -0.16 5.51
N PRO A 151 12.04 0.31 5.44
CA PRO A 151 13.09 -0.38 4.73
C PRO A 151 13.50 -1.72 5.39
N ALA A 152 13.22 -1.97 6.67
CA ALA A 152 13.59 -3.23 7.32
C ALA A 152 12.63 -4.37 6.91
N SER A 153 11.33 -4.20 7.20
CA SER A 153 10.29 -5.18 6.82
C SER A 153 9.89 -5.12 5.35
N LYS A 154 10.30 -4.07 4.63
CA LYS A 154 9.87 -3.76 3.25
C LYS A 154 8.38 -3.43 3.12
N PHE A 155 7.69 -3.21 4.24
CA PHE A 155 6.27 -2.95 4.30
C PHE A 155 5.93 -1.51 3.88
N ILE A 156 4.88 -1.33 3.08
CA ILE A 156 4.40 0.00 2.68
C ILE A 156 3.39 0.47 3.72
N LEU A 157 3.66 1.61 4.37
CA LEU A 157 2.78 2.20 5.40
C LEU A 157 1.74 3.11 4.78
N ALA A 158 2.11 3.88 3.77
CA ALA A 158 1.23 4.84 3.09
C ALA A 158 1.45 4.83 1.58
N HIS A 159 0.37 4.96 0.83
CA HIS A 159 0.34 5.02 -0.62
C HIS A 159 -0.61 6.12 -1.07
N VAL A 160 -0.12 7.08 -1.86
CA VAL A 160 -0.93 8.22 -2.32
C VAL A 160 -0.67 8.50 -3.79
N GLN A 161 -1.72 8.88 -4.52
CA GLN A 161 -1.59 9.32 -5.92
C GLN A 161 -2.01 10.78 -6.09
N GLY A 162 -1.42 11.45 -7.10
CA GLY A 162 -1.77 12.83 -7.44
C GLY A 162 -0.74 13.56 -8.30
N ALA A 163 -0.86 14.88 -8.36
CA ALA A 163 0.17 15.75 -8.92
C ALA A 163 1.42 15.75 -8.02
N ARG A 164 2.61 15.95 -8.58
CA ARG A 164 3.86 16.05 -7.78
C ARG A 164 3.99 17.45 -7.21
N ASP A 165 3.30 17.67 -6.10
CA ASP A 165 3.27 18.93 -5.36
C ASP A 165 3.38 18.69 -3.84
N GLU A 166 3.35 19.77 -3.05
CA GLU A 166 3.36 19.68 -1.59
C GLU A 166 2.14 18.92 -1.04
N SER A 167 0.97 19.00 -1.70
CA SER A 167 -0.26 18.31 -1.28
C SER A 167 -0.10 16.78 -1.33
N LEU A 168 0.54 16.26 -2.38
CA LEU A 168 0.87 14.83 -2.47
C LEU A 168 1.75 14.38 -1.31
N ILE A 169 2.84 15.10 -1.05
CA ILE A 169 3.78 14.73 0.01
C ILE A 169 3.16 14.92 1.39
N ARG A 170 2.34 15.96 1.59
CA ARG A 170 1.61 16.19 2.84
C ARG A 170 0.64 15.05 3.13
N ARG A 171 -0.16 14.63 2.15
CA ARG A 171 -1.06 13.48 2.29
C ARG A 171 -0.28 12.21 2.61
N LEU A 172 0.82 11.95 1.92
CA LEU A 172 1.66 10.78 2.16
C LEU A 172 2.21 10.74 3.59
N LEU A 173 2.88 11.81 4.01
CA LEU A 173 3.54 11.86 5.31
C LEU A 173 2.52 11.92 6.46
N ALA A 174 1.38 12.60 6.27
CA ALA A 174 0.32 12.66 7.27
C ALA A 174 -0.38 11.31 7.46
N ASP A 175 -0.72 10.62 6.36
CA ASP A 175 -1.28 9.25 6.40
C ASP A 175 -0.28 8.29 7.07
N GLY A 176 0.99 8.34 6.65
CA GLY A 176 2.05 7.56 7.29
C GLY A 176 2.20 7.84 8.78
N ALA A 177 2.24 9.10 9.19
CA ALA A 177 2.38 9.49 10.59
C ALA A 177 1.17 9.10 11.45
N ALA A 178 -0.05 9.13 10.90
CA ALA A 178 -1.25 8.71 11.60
C ALA A 178 -1.28 7.21 11.90
N ARG A 179 -0.54 6.41 11.12
CA ARG A 179 -0.45 4.95 11.26
C ARG A 179 0.67 4.47 12.19
N LEU A 180 1.55 5.37 12.64
CA LEU A 180 2.70 5.02 13.48
C LEU A 180 2.31 5.06 14.96
N HIS A 181 2.75 4.05 15.72
CA HIS A 181 2.66 4.05 17.19
C HIS A 181 3.47 5.23 17.79
N HIS A 182 4.64 5.53 17.21
CA HIS A 182 5.55 6.57 17.69
C HIS A 182 5.98 7.54 16.58
N ARG A 183 5.06 8.40 16.11
CA ARG A 183 5.37 9.37 15.05
C ARG A 183 6.53 10.32 15.37
N HIS A 184 6.85 10.56 16.63
CA HIS A 184 7.92 11.48 17.05
C HIS A 184 9.32 10.80 17.16
N GLU A 185 9.44 9.53 16.76
CA GLU A 185 10.67 8.74 16.92
C GLU A 185 11.21 8.18 15.59
N VAL A 186 11.05 8.94 14.50
CA VAL A 186 11.35 8.47 13.14
C VAL A 186 12.67 9.00 12.57
N ALA A 187 13.38 8.17 11.83
CA ALA A 187 14.42 8.58 10.90
C ALA A 187 13.89 8.44 9.46
N LEU A 188 13.65 9.56 8.79
CA LEU A 188 13.12 9.60 7.44
C LEU A 188 14.26 9.82 6.42
N PHE A 189 14.29 9.00 5.38
CA PHE A 189 15.21 9.08 4.25
C PHE A 189 14.41 9.34 2.97
N THR A 190 14.72 10.41 2.24
CA THR A 190 13.99 10.79 1.02
C THR A 190 14.93 11.24 -0.09
N ASP A 191 14.42 11.35 -1.32
CA ASP A 191 15.10 12.09 -2.38
C ASP A 191 15.05 13.61 -2.12
N GLY A 192 15.60 14.40 -3.04
CA GLY A 192 15.81 15.84 -2.93
C GLY A 192 14.57 16.73 -3.10
N LEU A 193 13.35 16.19 -3.18
CA LEU A 193 12.14 17.01 -3.33
C LEU A 193 11.95 17.94 -2.09
N PRO A 194 11.92 19.28 -2.26
CA PRO A 194 11.90 20.21 -1.12
C PRO A 194 10.71 20.07 -0.16
N ALA A 195 9.58 19.56 -0.64
CA ALA A 195 8.37 19.37 0.17
C ALA A 195 8.60 18.45 1.38
N TYR A 196 9.44 17.40 1.24
CA TYR A 196 9.79 16.55 2.38
C TYR A 196 10.46 17.36 3.51
N ARG A 197 11.40 18.24 3.15
CA ARG A 197 12.10 19.11 4.09
C ARG A 197 11.17 20.08 4.79
N THR A 198 10.21 20.68 4.09
CA THR A 198 9.30 21.69 4.69
C THR A 198 8.23 21.05 5.56
N LEU A 199 7.77 19.84 5.20
CA LEU A 199 6.69 19.13 5.88
C LEU A 199 7.15 18.31 7.07
N PHE A 200 8.38 17.79 7.05
CA PHE A 200 8.88 16.90 8.11
C PHE A 200 8.70 17.48 9.54
N PRO A 201 9.10 18.75 9.83
CA PRO A 201 8.89 19.33 11.15
C PRO A 201 7.40 19.47 11.51
N GLN A 202 6.55 19.79 10.53
CA GLN A 202 5.11 19.99 10.74
C GLN A 202 4.42 18.68 11.16
N ILE A 203 4.88 17.56 10.63
CA ILE A 203 4.22 16.25 10.77
C ILE A 203 4.84 15.41 11.88
N PHE A 204 6.17 15.42 12.01
CA PHE A 204 6.90 14.59 12.97
C PHE A 204 7.47 15.39 14.15
N GLY A 205 7.38 16.72 14.14
CA GLY A 205 7.77 17.59 15.24
C GLY A 205 6.64 17.95 16.20
N TYR A 206 6.98 18.63 17.30
CA TYR A 206 6.04 19.19 18.25
C TYR A 206 5.73 20.65 17.91
N ALA A 207 4.44 20.98 17.79
CA ALA A 207 4.00 22.35 17.60
C ALA A 207 4.26 23.17 18.87
N TYR A 208 4.73 24.40 18.71
CA TYR A 208 4.83 25.39 19.78
C TYR A 208 4.51 26.79 19.23
N TYR A 209 3.99 27.65 20.09
CA TYR A 209 3.65 29.02 19.75
C TYR A 209 4.66 29.96 20.41
N PRO A 210 5.40 30.78 19.65
CA PRO A 210 6.31 31.74 20.28
C PRO A 210 5.51 32.76 21.10
N PRO A 211 6.10 33.33 22.16
CA PRO A 211 5.45 34.34 22.97
C PRO A 211 4.94 35.50 22.11
N ARG A 212 3.73 35.98 22.41
CA ARG A 212 3.15 37.12 21.70
C ARG A 212 3.91 38.39 22.05
N GLN A 213 4.35 39.15 21.04
CA GLN A 213 4.95 40.47 21.23
C GLN A 213 3.84 41.52 21.15
N GLY A 214 3.40 42.03 22.30
CA GLY A 214 2.37 43.07 22.41
C GLY A 214 0.91 42.57 22.36
N ALA A 215 -0.03 43.50 22.52
CA ALA A 215 -1.47 43.21 22.65
C ALA A 215 -2.26 43.31 21.33
N ARG A 216 -1.68 43.89 20.27
CA ARG A 216 -2.32 44.11 18.96
C ARG A 216 -1.66 43.27 17.87
N GLY A 217 -2.40 42.99 16.80
CA GLY A 217 -1.93 42.22 15.64
C GLY A 217 -2.20 40.69 15.72
N PRO A 218 -1.90 39.95 14.64
CA PRO A 218 -2.21 38.53 14.52
C PRO A 218 -1.53 37.68 15.59
N TYR A 219 -2.21 36.62 16.04
CA TYR A 219 -1.59 35.62 16.92
C TYR A 219 -0.39 34.96 16.22
N PRO A 220 0.71 34.67 16.95
CA PRO A 220 1.86 34.01 16.35
C PRO A 220 1.49 32.67 15.73
N LYS A 221 1.99 32.40 14.53
CA LYS A 221 1.79 31.11 13.86
C LYS A 221 2.56 30.01 14.59
N ALA A 222 2.02 28.79 14.56
CA ALA A 222 2.70 27.62 15.08
C ALA A 222 4.07 27.44 14.41
N ARG A 223 5.09 27.18 15.23
CA ARG A 223 6.41 26.70 14.82
C ARG A 223 6.56 25.26 15.29
N PHE A 224 7.53 24.55 14.73
CA PHE A 224 7.69 23.13 15.01
C PHE A 224 9.09 22.81 15.50
N ARG A 225 9.17 22.13 16.64
CA ARG A 225 10.42 21.65 17.23
C ARG A 225 10.57 20.17 16.90
N VAL A 226 11.62 19.82 16.17
CA VAL A 226 11.96 18.42 15.89
C VAL A 226 12.61 17.80 17.14
N PRO A 227 12.07 16.72 17.71
CA PRO A 227 12.66 16.07 18.87
C PRO A 227 13.98 15.37 18.51
N ARG A 228 14.83 15.11 19.51
CA ARG A 228 16.13 14.43 19.31
C ARG A 228 15.97 12.99 18.79
N THR A 229 14.81 12.40 19.01
CA THR A 229 14.39 11.06 18.56
C THR A 229 13.94 11.04 17.10
N ALA A 230 13.76 12.19 16.46
CA ALA A 230 13.39 12.30 15.06
C ALA A 230 14.52 12.93 14.22
N ALA A 231 14.69 12.49 12.98
CA ALA A 231 15.61 13.09 12.02
C ALA A 231 15.16 12.86 10.58
N HIS A 232 15.57 13.76 9.69
CA HIS A 232 15.32 13.68 8.25
C HIS A 232 16.60 13.93 7.48
N VAL A 233 16.90 13.05 6.53
CA VAL A 233 18.01 13.15 5.61
C VAL A 233 17.51 13.05 4.16
N GLN A 234 18.06 13.89 3.29
CA GLN A 234 17.83 13.84 1.85
C GLN A 234 19.05 13.27 1.16
N ILE A 235 18.82 12.36 0.22
CA ILE A 235 19.82 11.76 -0.65
C ILE A 235 19.61 12.38 -2.03
N ILE A 236 20.40 13.40 -2.35
CA ILE A 236 20.22 14.22 -3.55
C ILE A 236 21.17 13.74 -4.64
N LYS A 237 20.61 13.30 -5.76
CA LYS A 237 21.39 12.81 -6.90
C LYS A 237 21.66 13.94 -7.89
N HIS A 238 22.92 14.30 -8.06
CA HIS A 238 23.36 15.24 -9.09
C HIS A 238 23.66 14.45 -10.37
N GLN A 239 22.85 14.71 -11.40
CA GLN A 239 22.93 14.01 -12.69
C GLN A 239 23.27 14.99 -13.80
N SER A 240 24.11 14.54 -14.74
CA SER A 240 24.33 15.22 -16.02
C SER A 240 23.93 14.26 -17.14
N GLY A 241 22.87 14.62 -17.87
CA GLY A 241 22.22 13.73 -18.82
C GLY A 241 21.73 12.44 -18.15
N TYR A 242 22.25 11.29 -18.59
CA TYR A 242 21.93 9.97 -18.02
C TYR A 242 22.96 9.46 -17.00
N ARG A 243 24.00 10.26 -16.68
CA ARG A 243 25.10 9.84 -15.80
C ARG A 243 24.93 10.46 -14.42
N LEU A 244 24.98 9.61 -13.39
CA LEU A 244 25.12 10.04 -12.00
C LEU A 244 26.53 10.58 -11.80
N GLN A 245 26.65 11.84 -11.37
CA GLN A 245 27.93 12.47 -11.08
C GLN A 245 28.25 12.38 -9.59
N GLU A 246 27.29 12.74 -8.75
CA GLU A 246 27.48 12.84 -7.31
C GLU A 246 26.18 12.50 -6.57
N VAL A 247 26.33 12.00 -5.34
CA VAL A 247 25.23 11.84 -4.39
C VAL A 247 25.55 12.70 -3.17
N GLU A 248 24.80 13.79 -3.01
CA GLU A 248 24.89 14.67 -1.84
C GLU A 248 23.97 14.13 -0.73
N ILE A 249 24.53 13.90 0.45
CA ILE A 249 23.78 13.51 1.64
C ILE A 249 23.55 14.75 2.50
N ARG A 250 22.31 15.25 2.48
CA ARG A 250 21.91 16.45 3.21
C ARG A 250 21.15 16.10 4.48
N TYR A 251 21.75 16.33 5.64
CA TYR A 251 21.10 16.21 6.95
C TYR A 251 20.22 17.44 7.18
N VAL A 252 18.91 17.28 7.04
CA VAL A 252 17.97 18.40 6.98
C VAL A 252 17.45 18.80 8.35
N HIS A 253 17.02 17.80 9.14
CA HIS A 253 16.43 18.00 10.46
C HIS A 253 16.89 16.95 11.44
N GLY A 254 16.87 17.29 12.73
CA GLY A 254 17.27 16.40 13.80
C GLY A 254 18.78 16.27 13.95
N SER A 255 19.23 15.26 14.68
CA SER A 255 20.66 15.04 14.94
C SER A 255 21.26 13.99 14.02
N LYS A 256 22.52 14.18 13.63
CA LYS A 256 23.29 13.17 12.89
C LYS A 256 23.34 11.82 13.64
N LYS A 257 23.47 11.87 14.98
CA LYS A 257 23.43 10.69 15.87
C LYS A 257 22.15 9.86 15.71
N ARG A 258 20.99 10.49 15.50
CA ARG A 258 19.72 9.76 15.28
C ARG A 258 19.72 9.03 13.94
N ILE A 259 20.31 9.62 12.90
CA ILE A 259 20.49 8.96 11.60
C ILE A 259 21.49 7.81 11.73
N GLU A 260 22.63 8.00 12.41
CA GLU A 260 23.61 6.94 12.66
C GLU A 260 22.96 5.73 13.37
N LYS A 261 22.17 5.94 14.42
CA LYS A 261 21.40 4.87 15.08
C LYS A 261 20.43 4.15 14.14
N ALA A 262 19.81 4.86 13.20
CA ALA A 262 18.95 4.25 12.18
C ALA A 262 19.76 3.39 11.21
N LEU A 263 20.92 3.87 10.78
CA LEU A 263 21.81 3.14 9.89
C LEU A 263 22.30 1.84 10.53
N ASP A 264 22.70 1.88 11.80
CA ASP A 264 23.14 0.70 12.56
C ASP A 264 22.04 -0.36 12.62
N ARG A 265 20.79 0.04 12.92
CA ARG A 265 19.63 -0.87 12.93
C ARG A 265 19.30 -1.47 11.58
N LEU A 266 19.51 -0.71 10.50
CA LEU A 266 19.29 -1.17 9.13
C LEU A 266 20.47 -1.97 8.57
N GLY A 267 21.62 -1.99 9.26
CA GLY A 267 22.86 -2.55 8.73
C GLY A 267 23.40 -1.78 7.53
N TYR A 268 23.18 -0.46 7.49
CA TYR A 268 23.67 0.43 6.44
C TYR A 268 24.90 1.20 6.91
N ASN A 269 25.86 1.41 6.01
CA ASN A 269 27.02 2.26 6.32
C ASN A 269 26.78 3.73 5.95
N VAL A 270 25.86 3.99 5.02
CA VAL A 270 25.62 5.31 4.43
C VAL A 270 24.11 5.52 4.24
N PRO A 271 23.57 6.73 4.53
CA PRO A 271 22.19 7.09 4.19
C PRO A 271 21.87 6.83 2.72
N ASN A 272 20.79 6.08 2.48
CA ASN A 272 20.36 5.71 1.14
C ASN A 272 18.84 5.48 1.10
N THR A 273 18.29 5.47 -0.11
CA THR A 273 16.88 5.20 -0.43
C THR A 273 16.73 3.88 -1.21
N SER A 274 17.69 2.96 -1.08
CA SER A 274 17.76 1.77 -1.94
C SER A 274 16.56 0.82 -1.80
N ALA A 275 15.97 0.74 -0.61
CA ALA A 275 14.81 -0.14 -0.39
C ALA A 275 13.58 0.38 -1.16
N ILE A 276 13.31 1.69 -1.08
CA ILE A 276 12.17 2.27 -1.81
C ILE A 276 12.42 2.37 -3.32
N GLU A 277 13.67 2.56 -3.74
CA GLU A 277 14.04 2.47 -5.16
C GLU A 277 13.81 1.06 -5.71
N ARG A 278 14.14 0.02 -4.95
CA ARG A 278 13.85 -1.37 -5.32
C ARG A 278 12.35 -1.66 -5.36
N ARG A 279 11.60 -1.14 -4.38
CA ARG A 279 10.13 -1.17 -4.39
C ARG A 279 9.57 -0.50 -5.64
N ASN A 280 10.10 0.66 -6.02
CA ASN A 280 9.71 1.36 -7.24
C ASN A 280 9.97 0.54 -8.51
N GLY A 281 11.03 -0.27 -8.55
CA GLY A 281 11.22 -1.27 -9.61
C GLY A 281 10.12 -2.35 -9.60
N THR A 282 9.80 -2.89 -8.43
CA THR A 282 8.79 -3.94 -8.25
C THR A 282 7.38 -3.45 -8.61
N ALA A 283 6.99 -2.27 -8.16
CA ALA A 283 5.69 -1.67 -8.46
C ALA A 283 5.47 -1.46 -9.96
N ARG A 284 6.54 -1.15 -10.72
CA ARG A 284 6.49 -1.04 -12.19
C ARG A 284 6.24 -2.37 -12.90
N LEU A 285 6.63 -3.49 -12.29
CA LEU A 285 6.35 -4.83 -12.81
C LEU A 285 4.94 -5.29 -12.44
N MET A 286 4.39 -4.80 -11.34
CA MET A 286 3.05 -5.16 -10.86
C MET A 286 1.91 -4.38 -11.52
N SER A 287 2.22 -3.31 -12.25
CA SER A 287 1.19 -2.48 -12.89
C SER A 287 1.65 -2.01 -14.28
N ALA A 288 0.90 -2.41 -15.31
CA ALA A 288 1.14 -1.96 -16.68
C ALA A 288 1.17 -0.42 -16.77
N ALA A 289 0.30 0.26 -16.03
CA ALA A 289 0.14 1.72 -16.03
C ALA A 289 1.31 2.50 -15.40
N GLN A 290 2.36 1.80 -14.98
CA GLN A 290 3.53 2.34 -14.28
C GLN A 290 4.84 2.13 -15.04
N VAL A 291 4.80 1.43 -16.17
CA VAL A 291 5.96 1.24 -17.03
C VAL A 291 6.35 2.57 -17.70
N ARG A 292 7.62 2.96 -17.59
CA ARG A 292 8.12 4.30 -17.97
C ARG A 292 7.98 4.62 -19.47
N LYS A 293 8.24 3.64 -20.33
CA LYS A 293 8.18 3.75 -21.80
C LYS A 293 7.21 2.70 -22.35
N THR A 294 5.91 2.95 -22.18
CA THR A 294 4.87 2.00 -22.61
C THR A 294 3.72 2.69 -23.32
N LEU A 295 3.04 1.93 -24.19
CA LEU A 295 1.71 2.26 -24.72
C LEU A 295 0.59 1.73 -23.81
N ALA A 296 0.91 0.90 -22.82
CA ALA A 296 -0.04 0.33 -21.86
C ALA A 296 -0.21 1.26 -20.64
N PHE A 297 -0.88 2.39 -20.81
CA PHE A 297 -1.19 3.32 -19.72
C PHE A 297 -2.65 3.21 -19.25
N ALA A 298 -2.93 3.77 -18.07
CA ALA A 298 -4.31 3.90 -17.59
C ALA A 298 -4.99 5.07 -18.32
N GLY A 299 -6.06 4.79 -19.07
CA GLY A 299 -6.82 5.84 -19.76
C GLY A 299 -7.66 6.74 -18.85
N LYS A 300 -7.82 6.38 -17.57
CA LYS A 300 -8.59 7.14 -16.56
C LYS A 300 -7.86 7.14 -15.22
N GLY A 301 -7.95 8.25 -14.47
CA GLY A 301 -7.28 8.41 -13.17
C GLY A 301 -7.72 7.35 -12.15
N GLU A 302 -9.02 7.08 -12.06
CA GLU A 302 -9.59 6.05 -11.19
C GLU A 302 -9.03 4.65 -11.49
N THR A 303 -8.79 4.32 -12.77
CA THR A 303 -8.21 3.03 -13.15
C THR A 303 -6.78 2.91 -12.63
N LYS A 304 -6.00 3.99 -12.72
CA LYS A 304 -4.63 4.05 -12.21
C LYS A 304 -4.60 3.94 -10.68
N ALA A 305 -5.45 4.70 -10.00
CA ALA A 305 -5.60 4.66 -8.55
C ALA A 305 -5.91 3.25 -8.06
N ALA A 306 -6.89 2.61 -8.69
CA ALA A 306 -7.29 1.24 -8.33
C ALA A 306 -6.17 0.21 -8.60
N MET A 307 -5.41 0.35 -9.70
CA MET A 307 -4.26 -0.52 -9.96
C MET A 307 -3.14 -0.33 -8.94
N GLY A 308 -2.87 0.90 -8.51
CA GLY A 308 -1.86 1.19 -7.49
C GLY A 308 -2.22 0.59 -6.14
N TRP A 309 -3.45 0.80 -5.69
CA TRP A 309 -3.96 0.19 -4.45
C TRP A 309 -3.94 -1.33 -4.52
N TRP A 310 -4.45 -1.93 -5.59
CA TRP A 310 -4.43 -3.40 -5.73
C TRP A 310 -3.02 -3.97 -5.76
N GLY A 311 -2.11 -3.34 -6.51
CA GLY A 311 -0.70 -3.75 -6.56
C GLY A 311 0.01 -3.61 -5.21
N MET A 312 -0.27 -2.56 -4.45
CA MET A 312 0.24 -2.39 -3.09
C MET A 312 -0.35 -3.42 -2.12
N THR A 313 -1.66 -3.71 -2.19
CA THR A 313 -2.30 -4.72 -1.34
C THR A 313 -1.69 -6.09 -1.56
N VAL A 314 -1.55 -6.52 -2.82
CA VAL A 314 -0.91 -7.81 -3.14
C VAL A 314 0.56 -7.84 -2.71
N TYR A 315 1.27 -6.72 -2.83
CA TYR A 315 2.66 -6.61 -2.38
C TYR A 315 2.80 -6.78 -0.86
N ASN A 316 1.99 -6.08 -0.06
CA ASN A 316 2.08 -6.13 1.41
C ASN A 316 1.61 -7.46 1.98
N TRP A 317 0.56 -8.07 1.41
CA TRP A 317 -0.20 -9.13 2.08
C TRP A 317 -0.16 -10.49 1.40
N CYS A 318 0.15 -10.57 0.11
CA CYS A 318 0.05 -11.82 -0.64
C CYS A 318 1.39 -12.32 -1.18
N ARG A 319 2.41 -11.46 -1.28
CA ARG A 319 3.72 -11.83 -1.85
C ARG A 319 4.80 -11.87 -0.78
N GLU A 320 5.45 -13.03 -0.63
CA GLU A 320 6.64 -13.14 0.20
C GLU A 320 7.80 -12.33 -0.40
N HIS A 321 8.43 -11.48 0.40
CA HIS A 321 9.56 -10.70 -0.03
C HIS A 321 10.86 -11.53 0.06
N ARG A 322 11.46 -11.89 -1.08
CA ARG A 322 12.62 -12.80 -1.18
C ARG A 322 13.87 -12.35 -0.40
N SER A 323 14.01 -11.06 -0.08
CA SER A 323 15.14 -10.58 0.74
C SER A 323 14.91 -10.73 2.24
N LEU A 324 13.68 -10.99 2.69
CA LEU A 324 13.37 -11.24 4.08
C LEU A 324 13.70 -12.70 4.39
N LYS A 325 14.34 -12.93 5.53
CA LYS A 325 14.69 -14.26 6.00
C LYS A 325 13.65 -14.69 7.02
N ARG A 326 13.14 -15.91 6.87
CA ARG A 326 12.33 -16.58 7.90
C ARG A 326 13.25 -17.52 8.66
N LEU A 327 13.25 -17.41 9.99
CA LEU A 327 13.92 -18.40 10.83
C LEU A 327 13.23 -19.75 10.61
N LEU A 328 14.01 -20.80 10.37
CA LEU A 328 13.49 -22.15 10.23
C LEU A 328 13.27 -22.74 11.63
N THR A 329 12.18 -23.49 11.80
CA THR A 329 11.85 -24.17 13.07
C THR A 329 12.95 -25.14 13.50
N ALA A 330 13.65 -25.75 12.54
CA ALA A 330 14.86 -26.52 12.76
C ALA A 330 15.89 -26.16 11.67
N PRO A 331 17.21 -26.18 11.98
CA PRO A 331 18.25 -26.00 10.97
C PRO A 331 18.15 -27.14 9.96
N VAL A 332 17.66 -26.82 8.77
CA VAL A 332 17.80 -27.70 7.61
C VAL A 332 19.15 -27.31 7.02
N GLY A 333 20.08 -28.26 6.87
CA GLY A 333 21.42 -28.02 6.33
C GLY A 333 21.40 -27.26 4.99
N LYS A 334 22.56 -26.88 4.45
CA LYS A 334 22.64 -26.12 3.18
C LYS A 334 21.74 -26.79 2.13
N LYS A 335 20.65 -26.12 1.75
CA LYS A 335 19.80 -26.57 0.64
C LYS A 335 20.66 -26.52 -0.62
N SER A 336 21.13 -27.69 -1.07
CA SER A 336 21.43 -27.88 -2.49
C SER A 336 20.16 -27.49 -3.24
N ILE A 337 20.23 -26.51 -4.13
CA ILE A 337 19.12 -26.19 -5.00
C ILE A 337 19.02 -27.37 -5.97
N ASN A 338 18.16 -28.35 -5.66
CA ASN A 338 17.74 -29.29 -6.69
C ASN A 338 17.15 -28.47 -7.84
N SER A 339 17.64 -28.73 -9.04
CA SER A 339 17.30 -28.08 -10.31
C SER A 339 15.87 -28.34 -10.77
N ASP A 340 15.07 -29.06 -9.99
CA ASP A 340 13.69 -29.38 -10.33
C ASP A 340 12.83 -28.11 -10.30
N HIS A 341 12.22 -27.82 -11.44
CA HIS A 341 11.29 -26.71 -11.60
C HIS A 341 10.14 -26.86 -10.61
N ARG A 342 10.16 -26.04 -9.55
CA ARG A 342 9.01 -25.91 -8.67
C ARG A 342 7.90 -25.21 -9.44
N LEU A 343 6.84 -25.95 -9.74
CA LEU A 343 5.58 -25.37 -10.21
C LEU A 343 5.09 -24.37 -9.16
N TRP A 344 4.55 -23.24 -9.61
CA TRP A 344 3.82 -22.34 -8.73
C TRP A 344 2.64 -23.12 -8.17
N LEU A 345 2.71 -23.47 -6.88
CA LEU A 345 1.58 -24.04 -6.18
C LEU A 345 0.49 -22.97 -6.15
N SER A 346 -0.61 -23.23 -6.85
CA SER A 346 -1.86 -22.48 -6.69
C SER A 346 -2.32 -22.69 -5.25
N VAL A 347 -2.21 -21.64 -4.43
CA VAL A 347 -2.81 -21.60 -3.09
C VAL A 347 -4.30 -21.38 -3.24
#